data_AF-A0A6C0BC03-F1
#
_entry.id   AF-A0A6C0BC03-F1
#
_cell.length_a   1.000
_cell.length_b   1.000
_cell.length_c   1.000
_cell.angle_alpha   90.00
_cell.angle_beta   90.00
_cell.angle_gamma   90.00
#
_symmetry.space_group_name_H-M   'P 1'
#
loop_
_entity.id
_entity.type
_entity.pdbx_description
1 polymer ?
#
loop_
_entity_poly.entity_id
_entity_poly.type
_entity_poly.pdbx_seq_one_letter_code
_entity_poly.pdbx_strand_id
1 'polypeptide(L)'
;MPRNPYWEFIQANPCVNWGYYNISNNPNITLDIVEAITDKEWYYYEFSQNPNITWEIVQANPDKPWNYFYLSSNTNITWKIIQANPEKNWYYRLLSANPNITWEIIQANPNTKWDYYYLSTNPNITWDIVQANLDKKWSYAYLSQNPNITWEIVQANPDKAWNYEYLSLNPNIITWEIVQANLDKEWDYKRLSKNPNITWEIVKANPDKKWDYHRLLQNPNITPKIIMENINKFNYISYFQFNKLNHHPYFQSTIYKRKMTAQMHAAIYCELIQRACTPARLYQWNEGAAEDFPEKYLQECEKYR
;
A
#
# COMPACT_ATOMS: atom_id res chain seq x y z
N MET A 1 -11.14 -27.24 -4.20
CA MET A 1 -10.71 -25.93 -3.67
C MET A 1 -11.70 -24.88 -4.14
N PRO A 2 -12.06 -23.89 -3.30
CA PRO A 2 -12.75 -22.71 -3.77
C PRO A 2 -11.91 -22.03 -4.86
N ARG A 3 -12.59 -21.43 -5.83
CA ARG A 3 -11.95 -20.78 -6.97
C ARG A 3 -11.21 -19.54 -6.47
N ASN A 4 -9.88 -19.58 -6.48
CA ASN A 4 -9.04 -18.46 -6.07
C ASN A 4 -8.24 -17.95 -7.28
N PRO A 5 -8.65 -16.83 -7.91
CA PRO A 5 -8.01 -16.32 -9.13
C PRO A 5 -6.52 -15.98 -8.95
N TYR A 6 -6.11 -15.60 -7.74
CA TYR A 6 -4.72 -15.29 -7.44
C TYR A 6 -3.86 -16.56 -7.44
N TRP A 7 -4.36 -17.63 -6.84
CA TRP A 7 -3.69 -18.93 -6.86
C TRP A 7 -3.72 -19.59 -8.26
N GLU A 8 -4.84 -19.52 -8.98
CA GLU A 8 -4.94 -19.98 -10.38
C GLU A 8 -3.88 -19.29 -11.26
N PHE A 9 -3.65 -17.99 -11.06
CA PHE A 9 -2.61 -17.25 -11.76
C PHE A 9 -1.19 -17.74 -11.43
N ILE A 10 -0.89 -18.03 -10.16
CA ILE A 10 0.40 -18.61 -9.76
C ILE A 10 0.61 -19.96 -10.47
N GLN A 11 -0.41 -20.82 -10.47
CA GLN A 11 -0.35 -22.13 -11.13
C GLN A 11 -0.19 -22.03 -12.64
N ALA A 12 -0.81 -21.05 -13.28
CA ALA A 12 -0.70 -20.80 -14.72
C ALA A 12 0.70 -20.32 -15.16
N ASN A 13 1.56 -19.95 -14.20
CA ASN A 13 2.90 -19.41 -14.47
C ASN A 13 4.00 -20.21 -13.72
N PRO A 14 4.17 -21.50 -14.00
CA PRO A 14 5.06 -22.39 -13.24
C PRO A 14 6.55 -22.07 -13.44
N CYS A 15 6.92 -21.37 -14.52
CA CYS A 15 8.29 -20.98 -14.82
C CYS A 15 8.76 -19.75 -14.04
N VAL A 16 7.87 -19.07 -13.31
CA VAL A 16 8.22 -17.93 -12.47
C VAL A 16 8.67 -18.45 -11.10
N ASN A 17 9.82 -17.96 -10.62
CA ASN A 17 10.26 -18.23 -9.25
C ASN A 17 9.43 -17.39 -8.27
N TRP A 18 8.28 -17.95 -7.91
CA TRP A 18 7.37 -17.43 -6.92
C TRP A 18 8.01 -17.53 -5.53
N GLY A 19 8.44 -16.39 -4.97
CA GLY A 19 8.94 -16.36 -3.59
C GLY A 19 7.82 -16.66 -2.59
N TYR A 20 7.68 -17.94 -2.18
CA TYR A 20 6.61 -18.42 -1.28
C TYR A 20 6.58 -17.72 0.08
N TYR A 21 7.69 -17.10 0.48
CA TYR A 21 7.75 -16.13 1.58
C TYR A 21 6.69 -15.02 1.43
N ASN A 22 6.72 -14.29 0.31
CA ASN A 22 5.81 -13.17 0.07
C ASN A 22 4.37 -13.64 -0.21
N ILE A 23 4.23 -14.82 -0.81
CA ILE A 23 2.92 -15.39 -1.12
C ILE A 23 2.20 -15.81 0.16
N SER A 24 2.92 -16.36 1.14
CA SER A 24 2.35 -16.70 2.45
C SER A 24 1.74 -15.47 3.15
N ASN A 25 2.35 -14.29 3.03
CA ASN A 25 1.77 -13.07 3.61
C ASN A 25 0.66 -12.43 2.75
N ASN A 26 0.32 -13.00 1.58
CA ASN A 26 -0.65 -12.38 0.68
C ASN A 26 -2.09 -12.58 1.19
N PRO A 27 -2.90 -11.51 1.33
CA PRO A 27 -4.29 -11.62 1.80
C PRO A 27 -5.22 -12.39 0.87
N ASN A 28 -4.81 -12.74 -0.35
CA ASN A 28 -5.57 -13.64 -1.22
C ASN A 28 -5.19 -15.11 -1.03
N ILE A 29 -4.22 -15.43 -0.17
CA ILE A 29 -3.85 -16.80 0.19
C ILE A 29 -4.49 -17.14 1.53
N THR A 30 -5.43 -18.07 1.50
CA THR A 30 -6.20 -18.55 2.65
C THR A 30 -5.64 -19.87 3.17
N LEU A 31 -5.98 -20.25 4.41
CA LEU A 31 -5.42 -21.46 5.02
C LEU A 31 -5.83 -22.72 4.24
N ASP A 32 -7.05 -22.78 3.70
CA ASP A 32 -7.51 -23.90 2.87
C ASP A 32 -6.68 -24.08 1.58
N ILE A 33 -6.13 -22.99 1.02
CA ILE A 33 -5.21 -23.07 -0.13
C ILE A 33 -3.86 -23.63 0.34
N VAL A 34 -3.36 -23.16 1.48
CA VAL A 34 -2.10 -23.65 2.07
C VAL A 34 -2.20 -25.15 2.38
N GLU A 35 -3.32 -25.61 2.94
CA GLU A 35 -3.55 -27.00 3.32
C GLU A 35 -3.76 -27.92 2.13
N ALA A 36 -4.46 -27.45 1.10
CA ALA A 36 -4.75 -28.26 -0.06
C ALA A 36 -3.53 -28.39 -1.02
N ILE A 37 -2.43 -27.69 -0.74
CA ILE A 37 -1.22 -27.62 -1.57
C ILE A 37 -0.01 -27.98 -0.74
N THR A 38 0.19 -29.28 -0.60
CA THR A 38 1.19 -29.86 0.30
C THR A 38 2.58 -30.01 -0.34
N ASP A 39 2.70 -29.80 -1.65
CA ASP A 39 3.97 -29.90 -2.40
C ASP A 39 4.81 -28.61 -2.36
N LYS A 40 4.34 -27.57 -1.65
CA LYS A 40 5.02 -26.28 -1.49
C LYS A 40 5.43 -26.04 -0.04
N GLU A 41 6.60 -25.41 0.13
CA GLU A 41 7.11 -24.99 1.44
C GLU A 41 6.45 -23.67 1.85
N TRP A 42 5.29 -23.77 2.51
CA TRP A 42 4.59 -22.62 3.06
C TRP A 42 5.27 -22.10 4.33
N TYR A 43 5.40 -20.78 4.40
CA TYR A 43 6.05 -20.12 5.52
C TYR A 43 5.01 -19.66 6.53
N TYR A 44 4.66 -20.55 7.46
CA TYR A 44 3.67 -20.28 8.52
C TYR A 44 4.01 -19.09 9.41
N TYR A 45 5.28 -18.71 9.52
CA TYR A 45 5.67 -17.49 10.22
C TYR A 45 5.14 -16.24 9.50
N GLU A 46 5.29 -16.12 8.18
CA GLU A 46 4.71 -15.01 7.40
C GLU A 46 3.19 -15.12 7.35
N PHE A 47 2.68 -16.35 7.27
CA PHE A 47 1.24 -16.60 7.28
C PHE A 47 0.59 -16.10 8.58
N SER A 48 1.30 -16.16 9.71
CA SER A 48 0.81 -15.64 11.00
C SER A 48 0.53 -14.13 10.98
N GLN A 49 1.18 -13.38 10.09
CA GLN A 49 0.94 -11.94 9.93
C GLN A 49 -0.18 -11.62 8.92
N ASN A 50 -0.68 -12.62 8.20
CA ASN A 50 -1.71 -12.45 7.19
C ASN A 50 -3.02 -11.94 7.82
N PRO A 51 -3.64 -10.88 7.25
CA PRO A 51 -4.83 -10.27 7.83
C PRO A 51 -6.07 -11.17 7.82
N ASN A 52 -6.06 -12.30 7.09
CA ASN A 52 -7.14 -13.29 7.15
C ASN A 52 -6.96 -14.31 8.27
N ILE A 53 -5.82 -14.33 8.96
CA ILE A 53 -5.60 -15.25 10.08
C ILE A 53 -6.25 -14.68 11.32
N THR A 54 -7.38 -15.27 11.68
CA THR A 54 -8.11 -14.97 12.90
C THR A 54 -7.66 -15.89 14.04
N TRP A 55 -7.99 -15.52 15.27
CA TRP A 55 -7.66 -16.36 16.41
C TRP A 55 -8.39 -17.70 16.39
N GLU A 56 -9.61 -17.75 15.86
CA GLU A 56 -10.37 -19.00 15.69
C GLU A 56 -9.64 -19.98 14.77
N ILE A 57 -9.00 -19.49 13.70
CA ILE A 57 -8.17 -20.32 12.82
C ILE A 57 -6.96 -20.87 13.57
N VAL A 58 -6.29 -20.03 14.37
CA VAL A 58 -5.13 -20.44 15.18
C VAL A 58 -5.53 -21.50 16.21
N GLN A 59 -6.69 -21.33 16.87
CA GLN A 59 -7.21 -22.28 17.85
C GLN A 59 -7.65 -23.62 17.23
N ALA A 60 -8.25 -23.58 16.04
CA ALA A 60 -8.69 -24.78 15.33
C ALA A 60 -7.51 -25.62 14.80
N ASN A 61 -6.33 -25.00 14.64
CA ASN A 61 -5.14 -25.62 14.04
C ASN A 61 -3.91 -25.50 14.97
N PRO A 62 -3.94 -26.10 16.17
CA PRO A 62 -2.90 -25.91 17.19
C PRO A 62 -1.58 -26.62 16.84
N ASP A 63 -1.60 -27.56 15.90
CA ASP A 63 -0.43 -28.30 15.40
C ASP A 63 0.44 -27.47 14.44
N LYS A 64 -0.10 -26.37 13.90
CA LYS A 64 0.64 -25.51 12.98
C LYS A 64 1.64 -24.63 13.73
N PRO A 65 2.82 -24.36 13.15
CA PRO A 65 3.88 -23.60 13.81
C PRO A 65 3.60 -22.08 13.73
N TRP A 66 2.52 -21.63 14.37
CA TRP A 66 2.14 -20.23 14.45
C TRP A 66 3.22 -19.40 15.16
N ASN A 67 3.55 -18.25 14.57
CA ASN A 67 4.54 -17.34 15.11
C ASN A 67 3.87 -16.22 15.91
N TYR A 68 3.98 -16.30 17.25
CA TYR A 68 3.37 -15.35 18.16
C TYR A 68 3.98 -13.94 18.11
N PHE A 69 5.20 -13.77 17.57
CA PHE A 69 5.73 -12.45 17.25
C PHE A 69 4.84 -11.76 16.22
N TYR A 70 4.58 -12.43 15.10
CA TYR A 70 3.76 -11.87 14.04
C TYR A 70 2.28 -11.79 14.42
N LEU A 71 1.72 -12.78 15.12
CA LEU A 71 0.35 -12.70 15.66
C LEU A 71 0.19 -11.49 16.60
N SER A 72 1.19 -11.14 17.40
CA SER A 72 1.11 -9.95 18.27
C SER A 72 0.94 -8.64 17.48
N SER A 73 1.42 -8.59 16.23
CA SER A 73 1.20 -7.45 15.34
C SER A 73 -0.09 -7.54 14.52
N ASN A 74 -0.77 -8.69 14.54
CA ASN A 74 -1.95 -8.96 13.71
C ASN A 74 -3.19 -8.27 14.30
N THR A 75 -3.96 -7.57 13.45
CA THR A 75 -5.15 -6.82 13.84
C THR A 75 -6.35 -7.68 14.21
N ASN A 76 -6.28 -9.00 14.01
CA ASN A 76 -7.30 -9.93 14.51
C ASN A 76 -7.04 -10.39 15.96
N ILE A 77 -5.86 -10.10 16.51
CA ILE A 77 -5.55 -10.39 17.91
C ILE A 77 -6.03 -9.24 18.79
N THR A 78 -7.01 -9.53 19.66
CA THR A 78 -7.58 -8.57 20.60
C THR A 78 -7.02 -8.75 22.00
N TRP A 79 -7.16 -7.73 22.86
CA TRP A 79 -6.77 -7.86 24.27
C TRP A 79 -7.50 -9.00 25.00
N LYS A 80 -8.77 -9.25 24.69
CA LYS A 80 -9.54 -10.37 25.27
C LYS A 80 -8.90 -11.72 24.94
N ILE A 81 -8.41 -11.89 23.72
CA ILE A 81 -7.69 -13.11 23.30
C ILE A 81 -6.41 -13.28 24.11
N ILE A 82 -5.64 -12.21 24.29
CA ILE A 82 -4.39 -12.23 25.04
C ILE A 82 -4.63 -12.58 26.51
N GLN A 83 -5.65 -11.98 27.13
CA GLN A 83 -6.04 -12.27 28.51
C GLN A 83 -6.53 -13.71 28.71
N ALA A 84 -7.25 -14.26 27.73
CA ALA A 84 -7.75 -15.63 27.79
C ALA A 84 -6.66 -16.69 27.54
N ASN A 85 -5.51 -16.30 26.97
CA ASN A 85 -4.44 -17.23 26.61
C ASN A 85 -3.06 -16.69 27.08
N PRO A 86 -2.87 -16.50 28.40
CA PRO A 86 -1.67 -15.89 28.95
C PRO A 86 -0.42 -16.78 28.84
N GLU A 87 -0.60 -18.08 28.60
CA GLU A 87 0.47 -19.05 28.44
C GLU A 87 1.18 -18.96 27.08
N LYS A 88 0.61 -18.21 26.13
CA LYS A 88 1.24 -17.98 24.83
C LYS A 88 2.33 -16.91 24.92
N ASN A 89 3.34 -17.04 24.08
CA ASN A 89 4.50 -16.13 24.03
C ASN A 89 4.19 -14.82 23.29
N TRP A 90 3.25 -14.04 23.81
CA TRP A 90 2.88 -12.74 23.24
C TRP A 90 4.02 -11.72 23.36
N TYR A 91 4.23 -10.96 22.28
CA TYR A 91 5.27 -9.93 22.21
C TYR A 91 4.67 -8.56 22.52
N TYR A 92 4.72 -8.19 23.80
CA TYR A 92 4.13 -6.95 24.32
C TYR A 92 4.61 -5.66 23.65
N ARG A 93 5.83 -5.65 23.09
CA ARG A 93 6.30 -4.51 22.27
C ARG A 93 5.44 -4.31 21.03
N LEU A 94 5.12 -5.39 20.31
CA LEU A 94 4.28 -5.33 19.12
C LEU A 94 2.80 -5.13 19.48
N LEU A 95 2.34 -5.75 20.57
CA LEU A 95 1.01 -5.47 21.11
C LEU A 95 0.83 -4.00 21.46
N SER A 96 1.87 -3.35 22.01
CA SER A 96 1.83 -1.92 22.32
C SER A 96 1.55 -1.06 21.08
N ALA A 97 2.01 -1.45 19.89
CA ALA A 97 1.68 -0.75 18.65
C ALA A 97 0.35 -1.20 18.01
N ASN A 98 -0.29 -2.25 18.52
CA ASN A 98 -1.47 -2.86 17.91
C ASN A 98 -2.72 -1.98 18.11
N PRO A 99 -3.50 -1.69 17.04
CA PRO A 99 -4.68 -0.83 17.13
C PRO A 99 -5.81 -1.39 17.99
N ASN A 100 -5.78 -2.67 18.40
CA ASN A 100 -6.74 -3.24 19.35
C ASN A 100 -6.37 -2.97 20.81
N ILE A 101 -5.19 -2.42 21.08
CA ILE A 101 -4.80 -1.98 22.42
C ILE A 101 -5.16 -0.50 22.56
N THR A 102 -6.18 -0.23 23.36
CA THR A 102 -6.65 1.13 23.67
C THR A 102 -5.99 1.67 24.94
N TRP A 103 -6.10 2.98 25.17
CA TRP A 103 -5.60 3.58 26.39
C TRP A 103 -6.30 3.05 27.65
N GLU A 104 -7.61 2.77 27.56
CA GLU A 104 -8.39 2.19 28.66
C GLU A 104 -7.86 0.80 29.04
N ILE A 105 -7.49 -0.02 28.04
CA ILE A 105 -6.85 -1.32 28.27
C ILE A 105 -5.52 -1.14 29.03
N ILE A 106 -4.72 -0.15 28.64
CA ILE A 106 -3.43 0.13 29.27
C ILE A 106 -3.63 0.55 30.73
N GLN A 107 -4.56 1.47 30.98
CA GLN A 107 -4.89 1.94 32.32
C GLN A 107 -5.46 0.84 33.22
N ALA A 108 -6.32 -0.03 32.68
CA ALA A 108 -6.90 -1.15 33.41
C ALA A 108 -5.88 -2.26 33.74
N ASN A 109 -4.73 -2.29 33.06
CA ASN A 109 -3.72 -3.33 33.20
C ASN A 109 -2.32 -2.72 33.46
N PRO A 110 -2.11 -2.01 34.59
CA PRO A 110 -0.89 -1.24 34.83
C PRO A 110 0.35 -2.12 35.09
N ASN A 111 0.16 -3.38 35.48
CA ASN A 111 1.25 -4.33 35.72
C ASN A 111 1.77 -4.99 34.44
N THR A 112 1.09 -4.77 33.31
CA THR A 112 1.55 -5.24 32.00
C THR A 112 2.78 -4.43 31.57
N LYS A 113 3.76 -5.09 30.95
CA LYS A 113 4.98 -4.48 30.45
C LYS A 113 4.75 -3.75 29.12
N TRP A 114 3.86 -2.76 29.13
CA TRP A 114 3.61 -1.91 27.97
C TRP A 114 4.88 -1.15 27.57
N ASP A 115 5.17 -1.14 26.28
CA ASP A 115 6.32 -0.44 25.74
C ASP A 115 5.87 0.92 25.20
N TYR A 116 6.08 1.97 26.01
CA TYR A 116 5.70 3.34 25.67
C TYR A 116 6.38 3.89 24.42
N TYR A 117 7.53 3.32 24.04
CA TYR A 117 8.20 3.64 22.79
C TYR A 117 7.35 3.18 21.59
N TYR A 118 6.77 1.98 21.65
CA TYR A 118 5.88 1.45 20.61
C TYR A 118 4.43 1.95 20.74
N LEU A 119 3.98 2.29 21.95
CA LEU A 119 2.70 2.99 22.12
C LEU A 119 2.69 4.36 21.42
N SER A 120 3.84 5.01 21.28
CA SER A 120 3.93 6.27 20.53
C SER A 120 3.44 6.17 19.08
N THR A 121 3.49 4.98 18.44
CA THR A 121 2.91 4.79 17.09
C THR A 121 1.46 4.29 17.10
N ASN A 122 0.90 3.98 18.27
CA ASN A 122 -0.42 3.38 18.38
C ASN A 122 -1.52 4.42 18.08
N PRO A 123 -2.48 4.13 17.17
CA PRO A 123 -3.52 5.08 16.77
C PRO A 123 -4.54 5.40 17.86
N ASN A 124 -4.55 4.69 18.99
CA ASN A 124 -5.39 5.02 20.15
C ASN A 124 -4.68 5.95 21.16
N ILE A 125 -3.42 6.31 20.92
CA ILE A 125 -2.70 7.28 21.75
C ILE A 125 -2.87 8.67 21.15
N THR A 126 -3.56 9.55 21.87
CA THR A 126 -3.76 10.95 21.53
C THR A 126 -2.69 11.83 22.19
N TRP A 127 -2.56 13.07 21.71
CA TRP A 127 -1.69 14.03 22.36
C TRP A 127 -2.10 14.33 23.81
N ASP A 128 -3.40 14.40 24.10
CA ASP A 128 -3.90 14.62 25.48
C ASP A 128 -3.44 13.51 26.43
N ILE A 129 -3.43 12.25 25.96
CA ILE A 129 -2.90 11.12 26.72
C ILE A 129 -1.41 11.31 27.01
N VAL A 130 -0.62 11.69 26.00
CA VAL A 130 0.81 11.96 26.15
C VAL A 130 1.04 13.08 27.16
N GLN A 131 0.31 14.19 27.03
CA GLN A 131 0.43 15.36 27.88
C GLN A 131 0.00 15.09 29.34
N ALA A 132 -1.00 14.25 29.55
CA ALA A 132 -1.42 13.84 30.89
C ALA A 132 -0.46 12.83 31.56
N ASN A 133 0.45 12.21 30.80
CA ASN A 133 1.32 11.12 31.26
C ASN A 133 2.78 11.34 30.84
N LEU A 134 3.31 12.54 31.11
CA LEU A 134 4.68 12.93 30.75
C LEU A 134 5.78 12.15 31.50
N ASP A 135 5.43 11.45 32.58
CA ASP A 135 6.35 10.56 33.31
C ASP A 135 6.71 9.30 32.49
N LYS A 136 5.94 8.99 31.45
CA LYS A 136 6.17 7.82 30.60
C LYS A 136 7.20 8.12 29.52
N LYS A 137 7.93 7.08 29.11
CA LYS A 137 9.00 7.15 28.12
C LYS A 137 8.47 7.16 26.69
N TRP A 138 7.71 8.19 26.34
CA TRP A 138 7.22 8.41 24.98
C TRP A 138 8.36 8.71 24.01
N SER A 139 8.25 8.21 22.79
CA SER A 139 9.16 8.53 21.69
C SER A 139 8.55 9.60 20.80
N TYR A 140 9.04 10.83 20.88
CA TYR A 140 8.57 11.94 20.03
C TYR A 140 8.84 11.69 18.54
N ALA A 141 9.91 10.96 18.21
CA ALA A 141 10.17 10.51 16.85
C ALA A 141 9.07 9.57 16.34
N TYR A 142 8.53 8.68 17.18
CA TYR A 142 7.44 7.78 16.78
C TYR A 142 6.07 8.44 16.86
N LEU A 143 5.88 9.38 17.79
CA LEU A 143 4.72 10.26 17.80
C LEU A 143 4.63 11.08 16.50
N SER A 144 5.76 11.47 15.89
CA SER A 144 5.75 12.12 14.56
C SER A 144 5.06 11.30 13.45
N GLN A 145 4.93 9.98 13.60
CA GLN A 145 4.19 9.11 12.67
C GLN A 145 2.75 8.83 13.12
N ASN A 146 2.40 9.22 14.35
CA ASN A 146 1.10 8.92 14.92
C ASN A 146 0.01 9.77 14.23
N PRO A 147 -1.12 9.17 13.82
CA PRO A 147 -2.19 9.90 13.15
C PRO A 147 -2.88 10.97 14.02
N ASN A 148 -2.73 10.92 15.35
CA ASN A 148 -3.35 11.87 16.28
C ASN A 148 -2.44 13.05 16.65
N ILE A 149 -1.22 13.10 16.13
CA ILE A 149 -0.37 14.29 16.25
C ILE A 149 -0.72 15.21 15.10
N THR A 150 -0.86 16.51 15.35
CA THR A 150 -1.13 17.53 14.33
C THR A 150 0.02 18.51 14.24
N TRP A 151 0.03 19.34 13.19
CA TRP A 151 1.07 20.34 13.04
C TRP A 151 1.01 21.40 14.15
N GLU A 152 -0.20 21.75 14.61
CA GLU A 152 -0.42 22.69 15.72
C GLU A 152 0.21 22.17 17.01
N ILE A 153 0.11 20.85 17.27
CA ILE A 153 0.78 20.20 18.42
C ILE A 153 2.30 20.33 18.29
N VAL A 154 2.85 20.05 17.10
CA VAL A 154 4.29 20.17 16.85
C VAL A 154 4.76 21.62 17.05
N GLN A 155 4.01 22.60 16.54
CA GLN A 155 4.32 24.03 16.69
C GLN A 155 4.23 24.52 18.14
N ALA A 156 3.23 24.05 18.89
CA ALA A 156 3.03 24.42 20.29
C ALA A 156 4.07 23.80 21.23
N ASN A 157 4.77 22.75 20.79
CA ASN A 157 5.74 22.00 21.59
C ASN A 157 7.09 21.88 20.86
N PRO A 158 7.76 23.02 20.55
CA PRO A 158 8.98 23.02 19.74
C PRO A 158 10.20 22.45 20.47
N ASP A 159 10.13 22.33 21.81
CA ASP A 159 11.18 21.76 22.65
C ASP A 159 11.28 20.23 22.54
N LYS A 160 10.26 19.57 21.97
CA LYS A 160 10.26 18.11 21.81
C LYS A 160 11.06 17.69 20.58
N ALA A 161 11.72 16.54 20.70
CA ALA A 161 12.53 15.96 19.64
C ALA A 161 11.67 15.31 18.54
N TRP A 162 10.88 16.12 17.85
CA TRP A 162 10.10 15.70 16.69
C TRP A 162 11.01 15.28 15.55
N ASN A 163 10.61 14.22 14.84
CA ASN A 163 11.34 13.74 13.67
C ASN A 163 10.64 14.23 12.39
N TYR A 164 11.25 15.22 11.73
CA TYR A 164 10.71 15.84 10.53
C TYR A 164 10.68 14.91 9.31
N GLU A 165 11.58 13.93 9.25
CA GLU A 165 11.53 12.87 8.24
C GLU A 165 10.24 12.02 8.40
N TYR A 166 9.83 11.72 9.63
CA TYR A 166 8.59 11.01 9.91
C TYR A 166 7.35 11.88 9.70
N LEU A 167 7.40 13.15 10.11
CA LEU A 167 6.32 14.11 9.85
C LEU A 167 6.07 14.27 8.34
N SER A 168 7.12 14.36 7.52
CA SER A 168 7.03 14.45 6.06
C SER A 168 6.20 13.35 5.40
N LEU A 169 6.15 12.16 6.00
CA LEU A 169 5.38 11.03 5.49
C LEU A 169 3.89 11.10 5.89
N ASN A 170 3.55 11.84 6.96
CA ASN A 170 2.22 11.83 7.54
C ASN A 170 1.27 12.81 6.81
N PRO A 171 0.35 12.31 5.97
CA PRO A 171 -0.53 13.17 5.17
C PRO A 171 -1.59 13.91 6.00
N ASN A 172 -1.84 13.46 7.22
CA ASN A 172 -2.82 14.12 8.08
C ASN A 172 -2.24 15.34 8.80
N ILE A 173 -0.90 15.49 8.77
CA ILE A 173 -0.17 16.54 9.49
C ILE A 173 0.39 17.57 8.53
N ILE A 174 1.05 17.13 7.45
CA ILE A 174 1.89 18.00 6.64
C ILE A 174 1.23 18.34 5.30
N THR A 175 0.95 19.63 5.11
CA THR A 175 0.60 20.24 3.83
C THR A 175 1.80 20.96 3.22
N TRP A 176 1.70 21.36 1.95
CA TRP A 176 2.77 22.13 1.32
C TRP A 176 2.93 23.53 1.93
N GLU A 177 1.83 24.17 2.33
CA GLU A 177 1.84 25.49 2.98
C GLU A 177 2.64 25.44 4.29
N ILE A 178 2.50 24.36 5.06
CA ILE A 178 3.27 24.12 6.28
C ILE A 178 4.76 24.00 5.97
N VAL A 179 5.12 23.21 4.96
CA VAL A 179 6.52 23.04 4.55
C VAL A 179 7.11 24.39 4.10
N GLN A 180 6.36 25.14 3.29
CA GLN A 180 6.80 26.44 2.76
C GLN A 180 6.95 27.51 3.85
N ALA A 181 6.09 27.48 4.88
CA ALA A 181 6.18 28.41 6.01
C ALA A 181 7.33 28.08 6.99
N ASN A 182 7.90 26.87 6.92
CA ASN A 182 8.87 26.36 7.89
C ASN A 182 10.08 25.71 7.18
N LEU A 183 10.69 26.45 6.26
CA LEU A 183 11.83 25.96 5.45
C LEU A 183 13.11 25.72 6.26
N ASP A 184 13.18 26.22 7.49
CA ASP A 184 14.28 25.98 8.44
C ASP A 184 14.30 24.53 8.98
N LYS A 185 13.19 23.78 8.83
CA LYS A 185 13.09 22.40 9.28
C LYS A 185 13.66 21.42 8.25
N GLU A 186 14.22 20.32 8.74
CA GLU A 186 14.83 19.26 7.94
C GLU A 186 13.77 18.35 7.29
N TRP A 187 12.95 18.90 6.41
CA TRP A 187 11.94 18.14 5.67
C TRP A 187 12.56 17.12 4.72
N ASP A 188 12.05 15.89 4.74
CA ASP A 188 12.43 14.85 3.78
C ASP A 188 11.55 14.94 2.51
N TYR A 189 12.06 15.62 1.49
CA TYR A 189 11.40 15.76 0.19
C TYR A 189 11.15 14.43 -0.53
N LYS A 190 11.96 13.39 -0.26
CA LYS A 190 11.71 12.05 -0.83
C LYS A 190 10.48 11.42 -0.18
N ARG A 191 10.25 11.63 1.11
CA ARG A 191 9.03 11.17 1.79
C ARG A 191 7.82 12.00 1.42
N LEU A 192 7.98 13.34 1.32
CA LEU A 192 6.94 14.24 0.83
C LEU A 192 6.47 13.87 -0.58
N SER A 193 7.34 13.36 -1.46
CA SER A 193 6.96 12.90 -2.80
C SER A 193 5.79 11.90 -2.82
N LYS A 194 5.64 11.05 -1.80
CA LYS A 194 4.52 10.08 -1.70
C LYS A 194 3.28 10.68 -1.01
N ASN A 195 3.40 11.86 -0.41
CA ASN A 195 2.35 12.47 0.40
C ASN A 195 1.24 13.05 -0.53
N PRO A 196 -0.04 12.64 -0.37
CA PRO A 196 -1.17 13.16 -1.14
C PRO A 196 -1.40 14.67 -1.05
N ASN A 197 -0.78 15.40 -0.11
CA ASN A 197 -0.83 16.87 -0.10
C ASN A 197 0.20 17.51 -1.04
N ILE A 198 1.09 16.73 -1.63
CA ILE A 198 2.03 17.18 -2.66
C ILE A 198 1.42 16.89 -4.04
N THR A 199 1.02 17.96 -4.73
CA THR A 199 0.50 17.90 -6.10
C THR A 199 1.62 18.01 -7.13
N TRP A 200 1.32 17.66 -8.38
CA TRP A 200 2.29 17.85 -9.47
C TRP A 200 2.65 19.32 -9.69
N GLU A 201 1.70 20.25 -9.51
CA GLU A 201 1.97 21.68 -9.66
C GLU A 201 2.95 22.19 -8.60
N ILE A 202 2.87 21.68 -7.37
CA ILE A 202 3.86 21.96 -6.32
C ILE A 202 5.25 21.48 -6.75
N VAL A 203 5.37 20.26 -7.26
CA VAL A 203 6.65 19.69 -7.73
C VAL A 203 7.21 20.52 -8.89
N LYS A 204 6.37 20.92 -9.83
CA LYS A 204 6.76 21.73 -11.00
C LYS A 204 7.20 23.15 -10.61
N ALA A 205 6.52 23.76 -9.64
CA ALA A 205 6.85 25.10 -9.14
C ALA A 205 8.13 25.13 -8.29
N ASN A 206 8.56 23.98 -7.74
CA ASN A 206 9.70 23.87 -6.83
C ASN A 206 10.72 22.83 -7.33
N PRO A 207 11.33 23.04 -8.51
CA PRO A 207 12.21 22.05 -9.14
C PRO A 207 13.57 21.90 -8.45
N ASP A 208 13.95 22.83 -7.58
CA ASP A 208 15.18 22.82 -6.78
C ASP A 208 15.14 21.79 -5.64
N LYS A 209 13.94 21.35 -5.23
CA LYS A 209 13.78 20.37 -4.16
C LYS A 209 14.13 18.97 -4.64
N LYS A 210 14.69 18.17 -3.74
CA LYS A 210 15.13 16.79 -4.00
C LYS A 210 13.94 15.81 -4.03
N TRP A 211 12.98 16.05 -4.92
CA TRP A 211 11.84 15.17 -5.14
C TRP A 211 12.28 13.79 -5.62
N ASP A 212 11.63 12.75 -5.12
CA ASP A 212 11.82 11.37 -5.56
C ASP A 212 10.72 11.00 -6.56
N TYR A 213 11.09 10.93 -7.84
CA TYR A 213 10.15 10.61 -8.92
C TYR A 213 9.63 9.17 -8.87
N HIS A 214 10.33 8.22 -8.24
CA HIS A 214 9.81 6.86 -8.02
C HIS A 214 8.72 6.85 -6.94
N ARG A 215 8.87 7.69 -5.91
CA ARG A 215 7.87 7.84 -4.85
C ARG A 215 6.68 8.70 -5.29
N LEU A 216 6.89 9.68 -6.17
CA LEU A 216 5.82 10.41 -6.83
C LEU A 216 4.89 9.47 -7.60
N LEU A 217 5.42 8.42 -8.24
CA LEU A 217 4.58 7.40 -8.90
C LEU A 217 3.63 6.67 -7.94
N GLN A 218 3.84 6.74 -6.62
CA GLN A 218 2.96 6.15 -5.61
C GLN A 218 1.91 7.14 -5.07
N ASN A 219 2.04 8.43 -5.41
CA ASN A 219 1.19 9.51 -4.94
C ASN A 219 -0.11 9.58 -5.78
N PRO A 220 -1.29 9.63 -5.14
CA PRO A 220 -2.58 9.62 -5.86
C PRO A 220 -2.80 10.83 -6.78
N ASN A 221 -2.07 11.94 -6.58
CA ASN A 221 -2.16 13.11 -7.47
C ASN A 221 -1.31 13.00 -8.74
N ILE A 222 -0.44 12.00 -8.83
CA ILE A 222 0.32 11.71 -10.04
C ILE A 222 -0.52 10.78 -10.90
N THR A 223 -1.08 11.33 -11.97
CA THR A 223 -1.95 10.61 -12.89
C THR A 223 -1.18 10.07 -14.11
N PRO A 224 -1.71 9.08 -14.83
CA PRO A 224 -1.11 8.62 -16.09
C PRO A 224 -0.88 9.75 -17.10
N LYS A 225 -1.79 10.74 -17.15
CA LYS A 225 -1.63 11.92 -18.02
C LYS A 225 -0.37 12.71 -17.67
N ILE A 226 -0.17 13.01 -16.37
CA ILE A 226 1.02 13.71 -15.88
C ILE A 226 2.29 12.94 -16.22
N ILE A 227 2.27 11.61 -16.06
CA ILE A 227 3.40 10.74 -16.38
C ILE A 227 3.73 10.83 -17.88
N MET A 228 2.73 10.70 -18.76
CA MET A 228 2.94 10.73 -20.21
C MET A 228 3.47 12.09 -20.70
N GLU A 229 2.95 13.19 -20.16
CA GLU A 229 3.41 14.55 -20.50
C GLU A 229 4.83 14.84 -19.99
N ASN A 230 5.32 14.06 -19.02
CA ASN A 230 6.62 14.28 -18.35
C ASN A 230 7.44 12.99 -18.31
N ILE A 231 7.34 12.17 -19.36
CA ILE A 231 7.84 10.79 -19.39
C ILE A 231 9.35 10.69 -19.10
N ASN A 232 10.11 11.70 -19.51
CA ASN A 232 11.55 11.83 -19.28
C ASN A 232 11.95 11.98 -17.80
N LYS A 233 11.01 12.34 -16.92
CA LYS A 233 11.21 12.41 -15.47
C LYS A 233 10.85 11.11 -14.76
N PHE A 234 10.05 10.24 -15.39
CA PHE A 234 9.49 9.03 -14.80
C PHE A 234 10.04 7.76 -15.42
N ASN A 235 11.34 7.50 -15.22
CA ASN A 235 12.04 6.40 -15.90
C ASN A 235 11.64 4.98 -15.44
N TYR A 236 10.92 4.84 -14.31
CA TYR A 236 10.56 3.54 -13.73
C TYR A 236 9.05 3.46 -13.47
N ILE A 237 8.28 3.56 -14.56
CA ILE A 237 6.81 3.59 -14.55
C ILE A 237 6.20 2.37 -13.83
N SER A 238 6.91 1.24 -13.74
CA SER A 238 6.46 0.06 -12.98
C SER A 238 6.12 0.34 -11.52
N TYR A 239 6.68 1.39 -10.91
CA TYR A 239 6.33 1.82 -9.55
C TYR A 239 4.91 2.39 -9.45
N PHE A 240 4.30 2.79 -10.56
CA PHE A 240 2.91 3.25 -10.62
C PHE A 240 1.93 2.17 -10.17
N GLN A 241 2.30 0.88 -10.19
CA GLN A 241 1.45 -0.18 -9.64
C GLN A 241 1.10 0.03 -8.15
N PHE A 242 2.00 0.69 -7.40
CA PHE A 242 1.82 1.01 -5.98
C PHE A 242 1.13 2.37 -5.76
N ASN A 243 0.62 2.99 -6.82
CA ASN A 243 -0.10 4.26 -6.71
C ASN A 243 -1.42 4.07 -5.94
N LYS A 244 -1.64 4.92 -4.92
CA LYS A 244 -2.87 4.90 -4.13
C LYS A 244 -4.13 5.10 -4.98
N LEU A 245 -4.03 5.80 -6.11
CA LEU A 245 -5.10 5.95 -7.10
C LEU A 245 -5.63 4.59 -7.57
N ASN A 246 -4.77 3.59 -7.75
CA ASN A 246 -5.17 2.26 -8.21
C ASN A 246 -6.09 1.55 -7.22
N HIS A 247 -6.05 1.91 -5.93
CA HIS A 247 -6.90 1.32 -4.91
C HIS A 247 -8.27 2.02 -4.76
N HIS A 248 -8.50 3.11 -5.51
CA HIS A 248 -9.78 3.82 -5.43
C HIS A 248 -10.92 2.96 -6.03
N PRO A 249 -12.11 2.86 -5.39
CA PRO A 249 -13.18 1.92 -5.77
C PRO A 249 -13.58 1.97 -7.24
N TYR A 250 -13.55 3.17 -7.85
CA TYR A 250 -13.82 3.34 -9.27
C TYR A 250 -12.89 2.50 -10.16
N PHE A 251 -11.57 2.48 -9.90
CA PHE A 251 -10.62 1.72 -10.72
C PHE A 251 -10.72 0.21 -10.48
N GLN A 252 -11.29 -0.19 -9.33
CA GLN A 252 -11.60 -1.59 -9.04
C GLN A 252 -12.97 -2.05 -9.59
N SER A 253 -13.81 -1.09 -10.01
CA SER A 253 -15.15 -1.37 -10.51
C SER A 253 -15.14 -2.17 -11.82
N THR A 254 -16.17 -2.99 -12.00
CA THR A 254 -16.41 -3.75 -13.24
C THR A 254 -16.58 -2.83 -14.45
N ILE A 255 -17.15 -1.64 -14.24
CA ILE A 255 -17.35 -0.63 -15.28
C ILE A 255 -16.01 -0.13 -15.81
N TYR A 256 -15.09 0.27 -14.93
CA TYR A 256 -13.77 0.73 -15.33
C TYR A 256 -12.98 -0.36 -16.04
N LYS A 257 -12.95 -1.58 -15.48
CA LYS A 257 -12.25 -2.73 -16.08
C LYS A 257 -12.78 -3.03 -17.49
N ARG A 258 -14.11 -3.08 -17.69
CA ARG A 258 -14.72 -3.27 -19.02
C ARG A 258 -14.34 -2.17 -20.01
N LYS A 259 -14.37 -0.91 -19.59
CA LYS A 259 -14.02 0.23 -20.43
C LYS A 259 -12.54 0.21 -20.84
N MET A 260 -11.64 -0.13 -19.91
CA MET A 260 -10.20 -0.27 -20.20
C MET A 260 -9.92 -1.43 -21.15
N THR A 261 -10.56 -2.60 -20.96
CA THR A 261 -10.43 -3.72 -21.90
C THR A 261 -10.90 -3.32 -23.30
N ALA A 262 -12.03 -2.63 -23.42
CA ALA A 262 -12.53 -2.13 -24.71
C ALA A 262 -11.56 -1.12 -25.37
N GLN A 263 -10.95 -0.23 -24.58
CA GLN A 263 -9.95 0.72 -25.08
C GLN A 263 -8.64 0.04 -25.50
N MET A 264 -8.16 -0.95 -24.74
CA MET A 264 -6.99 -1.75 -25.11
C MET A 264 -7.24 -2.55 -26.39
N HIS A 265 -8.40 -3.20 -26.51
CA HIS A 265 -8.79 -3.87 -27.75
C HIS A 265 -8.83 -2.87 -28.89
N ALA A 266 -9.51 -1.73 -28.75
CA ALA A 266 -9.57 -0.71 -29.79
C ALA A 266 -8.17 -0.20 -30.20
N ALA A 267 -7.24 -0.01 -29.26
CA ALA A 267 -5.87 0.40 -29.57
C ALA A 267 -5.09 -0.69 -30.33
N ILE A 268 -5.22 -1.96 -29.92
CA ILE A 268 -4.62 -3.10 -30.64
C ILE A 268 -5.21 -3.20 -32.05
N TYR A 269 -6.53 -3.08 -32.19
CA TYR A 269 -7.18 -3.08 -33.51
C TYR A 269 -6.72 -1.91 -34.38
N CYS A 270 -6.60 -0.69 -33.84
CA CYS A 270 -6.04 0.45 -34.57
C CYS A 270 -4.59 0.18 -35.02
N GLU A 271 -3.74 -0.38 -34.15
CA GLU A 271 -2.36 -0.73 -34.52
C GLU A 271 -2.31 -1.84 -35.58
N LEU A 272 -3.16 -2.86 -35.48
CA LEU A 272 -3.30 -3.91 -36.49
C LEU A 272 -3.76 -3.36 -37.83
N ILE A 273 -4.74 -2.45 -37.84
CA ILE A 273 -5.21 -1.73 -39.02
C ILE A 273 -4.06 -0.93 -39.65
N GLN A 274 -3.30 -0.15 -38.86
CA GLN A 274 -2.14 0.60 -39.34
C GLN A 274 -1.07 -0.31 -39.96
N ARG A 275 -0.76 -1.44 -39.33
CA ARG A 275 0.20 -2.42 -39.85
C ARG A 275 -0.31 -3.09 -41.14
N ALA A 276 -1.61 -3.38 -41.22
CA ALA A 276 -2.27 -3.98 -42.39
C ALA A 276 -2.39 -2.99 -43.57
N CYS A 277 -2.54 -1.69 -43.31
CA CYS A 277 -2.59 -0.66 -44.34
C CYS A 277 -1.20 -0.24 -44.87
N THR A 278 -0.15 -1.08 -44.76
CA THR A 278 1.16 -0.82 -45.39
C THR A 278 1.22 -1.37 -46.83
N PRO A 279 1.98 -0.75 -47.77
CA PRO A 279 1.98 -1.14 -49.19
C PRO A 279 2.38 -2.59 -49.50
N ALA A 280 2.95 -3.32 -48.53
CA ALA A 280 3.51 -4.66 -48.75
C ALA A 280 2.74 -5.83 -48.10
N ARG A 281 1.65 -5.63 -47.36
CA ARG A 281 0.92 -6.75 -46.74
C ARG A 281 -0.58 -6.52 -46.67
N LEU A 282 -1.26 -6.79 -47.77
CA LEU A 282 -2.71 -6.64 -47.89
C LEU A 282 -3.50 -7.95 -47.70
N TYR A 283 -2.91 -9.05 -47.19
CA TYR A 283 -3.64 -10.34 -47.15
C TYR A 283 -3.39 -11.33 -46.01
N GLN A 284 -2.66 -10.99 -44.95
CA GLN A 284 -2.55 -11.90 -43.81
C GLN A 284 -2.53 -11.11 -42.49
N TRP A 285 -3.47 -11.43 -41.60
CA TRP A 285 -3.66 -10.96 -40.20
C TRP A 285 -4.69 -9.87 -39.89
N ASN A 286 -5.89 -9.90 -40.49
CA ASN A 286 -7.00 -9.09 -39.93
C ASN A 286 -8.41 -9.63 -40.25
N GLU A 287 -8.70 -10.89 -39.92
CA GLU A 287 -10.01 -11.54 -40.22
C GLU A 287 -11.22 -11.01 -39.43
N GLY A 288 -11.21 -9.77 -38.94
CA GLY A 288 -12.38 -9.19 -38.28
C GLY A 288 -12.38 -7.67 -38.13
N ALA A 289 -11.22 -7.00 -38.20
CA ALA A 289 -11.17 -5.56 -37.95
C ALA A 289 -11.93 -4.69 -38.97
N ALA A 290 -12.02 -5.13 -40.23
CA ALA A 290 -12.81 -4.46 -41.25
C ALA A 290 -14.33 -4.62 -41.02
N GLU A 291 -14.75 -5.71 -40.37
CA GLU A 291 -16.16 -6.00 -40.05
C GLU A 291 -16.55 -5.33 -38.73
N ASP A 292 -15.69 -5.38 -37.71
CA ASP A 292 -15.94 -4.85 -36.37
C ASP A 292 -15.77 -3.33 -36.26
N PHE A 293 -14.88 -2.72 -37.06
CA PHE A 293 -14.56 -1.28 -37.02
C PHE A 293 -14.40 -0.64 -38.41
N PRO A 294 -15.43 -0.71 -39.27
CA PRO A 294 -15.34 -0.37 -40.70
C PRO A 294 -14.91 1.09 -40.98
N GLU A 295 -15.43 2.06 -40.22
CA GLU A 295 -15.10 3.48 -40.43
C GLU A 295 -13.62 3.80 -40.15
N LYS A 296 -13.06 3.25 -39.07
CA LYS A 296 -11.65 3.47 -38.68
C LYS A 296 -10.71 2.74 -39.64
N TYR A 297 -11.10 1.56 -40.12
CA TYR A 297 -10.36 0.81 -41.13
C TYR A 297 -10.24 1.61 -42.44
N LEU A 298 -11.36 2.15 -42.94
CA LEU A 298 -11.39 2.94 -44.17
C LEU A 298 -10.59 4.24 -44.05
N GLN A 299 -10.77 5.00 -42.97
CA GLN A 299 -10.05 6.26 -42.73
C GLN A 299 -8.52 6.08 -42.64
N GLU A 300 -8.05 4.99 -42.04
CA GLU A 300 -6.61 4.76 -41.89
C GLU A 300 -5.97 4.26 -43.18
N CYS A 301 -6.63 3.37 -43.92
CA CYS A 301 -6.15 2.88 -45.22
C CYS A 301 -6.19 3.95 -46.32
N GLU A 302 -7.07 4.95 -46.23
CA GLU A 302 -7.07 6.11 -47.15
C GLU A 302 -5.78 6.92 -47.11
N LYS A 303 -5.05 6.93 -45.98
CA LYS A 303 -3.77 7.64 -45.83
C LYS A 303 -2.63 7.05 -46.69
N TYR A 304 -2.84 5.85 -47.24
CA TYR A 304 -1.87 5.09 -48.01
C TYR A 304 -2.30 4.82 -49.46
N ARG A 305 -3.39 5.47 -49.93
CA ARG A 305 -3.80 5.52 -51.34
C ARG A 305 -3.05 6.62 -52.09
#